data_AF-A0AA39SSX4-F1
#
_entry.id   AF-A0AA39SSX4-F1
#
_cell.length_a   1.000
_cell.length_b   1.000
_cell.length_c   1.000
_cell.angle_alpha   90.00
_cell.angle_beta   90.00
_cell.angle_gamma   90.00
#
_symmetry.space_group_name_H-M   'P 1'
#
loop_
_entity.id
_entity.type
_entity.pdbx_description
1 polymer ?
#
loop_
_entity_poly.entity_id
_entity_poly.type
_entity_poly.pdbx_seq_one_letter_code
_entity_poly.pdbx_strand_id
1 'polypeptide(L)'
;MIYPLAFGFANSECSKSWTWFLKQLHDVILHPELVMIVSDRHTGISNGMRAIFPNSAYVLCAYHLANNLKQHCRKRGDVIYHYYRAAYAYRVEKFDRVMAELKSIYPKVYDELVEVGI
;
A
#
# COMPACT_ATOMS: atom_id res chain seq x y z
N MET A 1 9.59 15.40 5.94
CA MET A 1 10.59 14.68 6.75
C MET A 1 9.89 13.48 7.38
N ILE A 2 10.47 12.28 7.26
CA ILE A 2 9.94 11.06 7.90
C ILE A 2 10.79 10.81 9.13
N TYR A 3 10.17 10.63 10.30
CA TYR A 3 10.87 10.30 11.53
C TYR A 3 10.57 8.84 11.90
N PRO A 4 11.60 8.00 12.15
CA PRO A 4 11.36 6.62 12.53
C PRO A 4 10.75 6.56 13.94
N LEU A 5 9.57 5.95 14.05
CA LEU A 5 8.88 5.78 15.34
C LEU A 5 9.35 4.54 16.09
N ALA A 6 9.63 3.45 15.38
CA ALA A 6 10.03 2.16 15.95
C ALA A 6 10.80 1.32 14.94
N PHE A 7 11.59 0.35 15.44
CA PHE A 7 12.29 -0.66 14.65
C PHE A 7 12.00 -2.05 15.23
N GLY A 8 11.91 -3.06 14.37
CA GLY A 8 11.69 -4.45 14.76
C GLY A 8 12.66 -5.37 14.04
N PHE A 9 13.26 -6.31 14.77
CA PHE A 9 14.12 -7.35 14.21
C PHE A 9 13.38 -8.69 14.30
N ALA A 10 13.28 -9.40 13.17
CA ALA A 10 12.60 -10.67 13.10
C ALA A 10 13.31 -11.63 12.14
N ASN A 11 13.12 -12.93 12.33
CA ASN A 11 13.79 -13.97 11.55
C ASN A 11 13.31 -14.02 10.09
N SER A 12 12.08 -13.59 9.83
CA SER A 12 11.50 -13.57 8.49
C SER A 12 10.29 -12.64 8.41
N GLU A 13 9.97 -12.18 7.20
CA GLU A 13 8.74 -11.45 6.89
C GLU A 13 7.54 -12.42 6.81
N CYS A 14 7.05 -12.87 7.97
CA CYS A 14 5.90 -13.76 8.05
C CYS A 14 4.81 -13.17 8.95
N SER A 15 3.61 -13.77 8.89
CA SER A 15 2.46 -13.35 9.70
C SER A 15 2.80 -13.25 11.19
N LYS A 16 3.58 -14.20 11.73
CA LYS A 16 3.97 -14.19 13.15
C LYS A 16 4.81 -12.96 13.50
N SER A 17 5.82 -12.65 12.69
CA SER A 17 6.70 -11.51 12.89
C SER A 17 5.95 -10.18 12.79
N TRP A 18 5.08 -10.04 11.78
CA TRP A 18 4.29 -8.82 11.58
C TRP A 18 3.26 -8.61 12.69
N THR A 19 2.53 -9.65 13.10
CA THR A 19 1.59 -9.55 14.23
C THR A 19 2.30 -9.15 15.51
N TRP A 20 3.47 -9.73 15.80
CA TRP A 20 4.26 -9.34 16.97
C TRP A 20 4.65 -7.86 16.91
N PHE A 21 5.24 -7.40 15.80
CA PHE A 21 5.68 -6.01 15.67
C PHE A 21 4.51 -5.02 15.78
N LEU A 22 3.41 -5.30 15.09
CA LEU A 22 2.21 -4.46 15.13
C LEU A 22 1.62 -4.43 16.54
N LYS A 23 1.67 -5.53 17.30
CA LYS A 23 1.23 -5.54 18.70
C LYS A 23 2.08 -4.63 19.58
N GLN A 24 3.42 -4.68 19.43
CA GLN A 24 4.32 -3.77 20.16
C GLN A 24 4.03 -2.31 19.82
N LEU A 25 3.78 -2.01 18.54
CA LEU A 25 3.45 -0.67 18.09
C LEU A 25 2.09 -0.19 18.62
N HIS A 26 1.08 -1.05 18.60
CA HIS A 26 -0.26 -0.74 19.12
C HIS A 26 -0.21 -0.36 20.60
N ASP A 27 0.54 -1.12 21.40
CA ASP A 27 0.58 -0.94 22.86
C ASP A 27 1.23 0.40 23.29
N VAL A 28 1.97 1.07 22.41
CA VAL A 28 2.57 2.39 22.67
C VAL A 28 1.80 3.56 22.03
N ILE A 29 0.82 3.29 21.15
CA ILE A 29 -0.02 4.30 20.53
C ILE A 29 -1.23 4.55 21.43
N LEU A 30 -1.40 5.78 21.90
CA LEU A 30 -2.48 6.14 22.83
C LEU A 30 -3.88 6.06 22.20
N HIS A 31 -4.02 6.45 20.93
CA HIS A 31 -5.28 6.49 20.20
C HIS A 31 -5.15 5.80 18.82
N PRO A 32 -5.08 4.45 18.77
CA PRO A 32 -4.88 3.68 17.54
C PRO A 32 -5.91 3.95 16.45
N GLU A 33 -7.16 4.25 16.83
CA GLU A 33 -8.27 4.56 15.94
C GLU A 33 -8.10 5.89 15.18
N LEU A 34 -7.28 6.80 15.71
CA LEU A 34 -6.99 8.09 15.08
C LEU A 34 -5.81 8.03 14.11
N VAL A 35 -5.18 6.85 13.95
CA VAL A 35 -4.00 6.66 13.11
C VAL A 35 -4.38 6.02 11.79
N MET A 36 -3.82 6.55 10.70
CA MET A 36 -3.82 5.88 9.40
C MET A 36 -2.52 5.11 9.23
N ILE A 37 -2.63 3.82 8.94
CA ILE A 37 -1.49 2.96 8.69
C ILE A 37 -1.35 2.74 7.18
N VAL A 38 -0.15 3.02 6.68
CA VAL A 38 0.23 2.88 5.27
C VAL A 38 1.33 1.82 5.18
N SER A 39 1.09 0.69 4.51
CA SER A 39 2.08 -0.40 4.41
C SER A 39 2.16 -1.03 3.02
N ASP A 40 3.13 -1.93 2.83
CA ASP A 40 3.18 -2.81 1.66
C ASP A 40 2.03 -3.86 1.67
N ARG A 41 1.71 -4.43 0.51
CA ARG A 41 0.72 -5.48 0.28
C ARG A 41 1.29 -6.87 0.63
N HIS A 42 1.84 -7.02 1.82
CA HIS A 42 2.29 -8.32 2.32
C HIS A 42 1.18 -9.01 3.13
N THR A 43 0.89 -10.28 2.85
CA THR A 43 -0.21 -11.02 3.51
C THR A 43 -0.08 -11.06 5.03
N GLY A 44 1.16 -11.18 5.53
CA GLY A 44 1.45 -11.10 6.96
C GLY A 44 1.09 -9.76 7.59
N ILE A 45 1.30 -8.65 6.87
CA ILE A 45 0.93 -7.31 7.34
C ILE A 45 -0.59 -7.18 7.34
N SER A 46 -1.27 -7.51 6.24
CA SER A 46 -2.73 -7.45 6.15
C SER A 46 -3.44 -8.30 7.20
N ASN A 47 -2.88 -9.45 7.56
CA ASN A 47 -3.40 -10.29 8.65
C ASN A 47 -3.18 -9.65 10.03
N GLY A 48 -1.98 -9.15 10.30
CA GLY A 48 -1.67 -8.48 11.56
C GLY A 48 -2.50 -7.19 11.73
N MET A 49 -2.68 -6.40 10.67
CA MET A 49 -3.53 -5.21 10.67
C MET A 49 -4.97 -5.51 11.06
N ARG A 50 -5.59 -6.53 10.44
CA ARG A 50 -6.95 -6.96 10.81
C ARG A 50 -7.06 -7.46 12.26
N ALA A 51 -5.99 -8.07 12.78
CA ALA A 51 -5.99 -8.62 14.13
C ALA A 51 -5.72 -7.58 15.22
N ILE A 52 -4.83 -6.61 14.96
CA ILE A 52 -4.29 -5.69 15.97
C ILE A 52 -4.88 -4.28 15.84
N PHE A 53 -5.17 -3.82 14.62
CA PHE A 53 -5.70 -2.48 14.33
C PHE A 53 -7.05 -2.57 13.59
N PRO A 54 -8.06 -3.29 14.11
CA PRO A 54 -9.31 -3.53 13.38
C PRO A 54 -10.11 -2.26 13.09
N ASN A 55 -9.89 -1.19 13.86
CA ASN A 55 -10.63 0.07 13.76
C ASN A 55 -9.82 1.21 13.11
N SER A 56 -8.55 0.98 12.79
CA SER A 56 -7.69 2.00 12.19
C SER A 56 -7.88 2.02 10.68
N ALA A 57 -7.74 3.21 10.08
CA ALA A 57 -7.68 3.31 8.63
C ALA A 57 -6.41 2.61 8.12
N TYR A 58 -6.56 1.73 7.14
CA TYR A 58 -5.47 0.97 6.54
C TYR A 58 -5.48 1.15 5.02
N VAL A 59 -4.38 1.64 4.46
CA VAL A 59 -4.22 1.83 3.02
C VAL A 59 -2.87 1.29 2.53
N LEU A 60 -2.82 0.90 1.26
CA LEU A 60 -1.60 0.41 0.65
C LEU A 60 -0.66 1.57 0.27
N CYS A 61 0.64 1.35 0.47
CA CYS A 61 1.66 2.33 0.18
C CYS A 61 1.88 2.48 -1.32
N ALA A 62 1.57 3.66 -1.86
CA ALA A 62 1.71 3.93 -3.30
C ALA A 62 3.14 3.72 -3.81
N TYR A 63 4.16 4.02 -2.98
CA TYR A 63 5.56 3.79 -3.33
C TYR A 63 5.90 2.31 -3.51
N HIS A 64 5.48 1.46 -2.57
CA HIS A 64 5.73 0.02 -2.65
C HIS A 64 4.94 -0.63 -3.79
N LEU A 65 3.69 -0.20 -3.98
CA LEU A 65 2.87 -0.62 -5.12
C LEU A 65 3.53 -0.26 -6.46
N ALA A 66 4.03 0.98 -6.62
CA ALA A 66 4.79 1.37 -7.80
C ALA A 66 6.03 0.48 -8.02
N ASN A 67 6.76 0.14 -6.95
CA ASN A 67 7.91 -0.74 -7.06
C ASN A 67 7.54 -2.17 -7.45
N ASN A 68 6.43 -2.70 -6.93
CA ASN A 68 5.89 -3.99 -7.34
C ASN A 68 5.52 -3.96 -8.83
N LEU A 69 4.85 -2.91 -9.32
CA LEU A 69 4.51 -2.77 -10.74
C LEU A 69 5.75 -2.70 -11.64
N LYS A 70 6.83 -2.02 -11.22
CA LYS A 70 8.10 -1.98 -11.97
C LYS A 70 8.70 -3.36 -12.19
N GLN A 71 8.57 -4.26 -11.23
CA GLN A 71 9.14 -5.61 -11.33
C GLN A 71 8.37 -6.46 -12.36
N HIS A 72 7.05 -6.29 -12.43
CA HIS A 72 6.16 -7.11 -13.27
C HIS A 72 5.94 -6.53 -14.68
N CYS A 73 6.19 -5.23 -14.90
CA CYS A 73 5.97 -4.57 -16.19
C CYS A 73 7.24 -4.43 -17.04
N ARG A 74 7.15 -4.73 -18.35
CA ARG A 74 8.24 -4.48 -19.33
C ARG A 74 8.39 -2.99 -19.71
N LYS A 75 7.28 -2.22 -19.76
CA LYS A 75 7.26 -0.78 -20.08
C LYS A 75 7.25 0.08 -18.82
N ARG A 76 8.35 0.02 -18.06
CA ARG A 76 8.44 0.49 -16.66
C ARG A 76 8.25 2.00 -16.48
N GLY A 77 8.75 2.84 -17.38
CA GLY A 77 8.72 4.31 -17.20
C GLY A 77 7.31 4.89 -17.32
N ASP A 78 6.65 4.60 -18.43
CA ASP A 78 5.34 5.17 -18.75
C ASP A 78 4.24 4.69 -17.80
N VAL A 79 4.25 3.40 -17.45
CA VAL A 79 3.26 2.82 -16.51
C VAL A 79 3.33 3.50 -15.15
N ILE A 80 4.54 3.72 -14.64
CA ILE A 80 4.74 4.34 -13.31
C ILE A 80 4.35 5.82 -13.32
N TYR A 81 4.58 6.51 -14.43
CA TYR A 81 4.09 7.87 -14.61
C TYR A 81 2.56 7.95 -14.53
N HIS A 82 1.84 7.07 -15.24
CA HIS A 82 0.37 7.03 -15.20
C HIS A 82 -0.14 6.60 -13.81
N TYR A 83 0.51 5.63 -13.20
CA TYR A 83 0.20 5.18 -11.84
C TYR A 83 0.26 6.34 -10.83
N TYR A 84 1.35 7.09 -10.78
CA TYR A 84 1.46 8.21 -9.85
C TYR A 84 0.51 9.37 -10.20
N ARG A 85 0.20 9.59 -11.49
CA ARG A 85 -0.85 10.55 -11.89
C ARG A 85 -2.21 10.17 -11.32
N ALA A 86 -2.54 8.87 -11.27
CA ALA A 86 -3.76 8.37 -10.65
C ALA A 86 -3.68 8.47 -9.13
N ALA A 87 -2.63 7.93 -8.51
CA ALA A 87 -2.46 7.90 -7.05
C ALA A 87 -2.47 9.30 -6.40
N TYR A 88 -2.00 10.33 -7.11
CA TYR A 88 -2.01 11.72 -6.65
C TYR A 88 -3.14 12.57 -7.24
N ALA A 89 -4.14 11.95 -7.88
CA ALA A 89 -5.31 12.68 -8.36
C ALA A 89 -6.15 13.17 -7.17
N TYR A 90 -6.25 14.50 -7.01
CA TYR A 90 -7.02 15.12 -5.93
C TYR A 90 -8.54 14.97 -6.10
N ARG A 91 -9.02 14.65 -7.31
CA ARG A 91 -10.44 14.54 -7.63
C ARG A 91 -10.75 13.21 -8.28
N VAL A 92 -11.90 12.64 -7.96
CA VAL A 92 -12.37 11.35 -8.49
C VAL A 92 -12.47 11.41 -10.02
N GLU A 93 -12.97 12.50 -10.59
CA GLU A 93 -13.09 12.62 -12.05
C GLU A 93 -11.72 12.61 -12.75
N LYS A 94 -10.70 13.18 -12.09
CA LYS A 94 -9.33 13.15 -12.60
C LYS A 94 -8.72 11.75 -12.44
N PHE A 95 -8.99 11.08 -11.32
CA PHE A 95 -8.57 9.70 -11.09
C PHE A 95 -9.14 8.78 -12.18
N ASP A 96 -10.46 8.79 -12.37
CA ASP A 96 -11.17 7.96 -13.33
C ASP A 96 -10.66 8.17 -14.75
N ARG A 97 -10.42 9.43 -15.13
CA ARG A 97 -9.83 9.75 -16.43
C ARG A 97 -8.45 9.13 -16.62
N VAL A 98 -7.57 9.24 -15.62
CA VAL A 98 -6.21 8.67 -15.70
C VAL A 98 -6.26 7.15 -15.71
N MET A 99 -7.15 6.54 -14.92
CA MET A 99 -7.35 5.09 -14.93
C MET A 99 -7.89 4.57 -16.26
N ALA A 100 -8.79 5.32 -16.91
CA ALA A 100 -9.25 5.00 -18.27
C ALA A 100 -8.13 5.12 -19.32
N GLU A 101 -7.28 6.15 -19.24
CA GLU A 101 -6.06 6.29 -20.07
C GLU A 101 -5.14 5.07 -19.85
N LEU A 102 -4.88 4.70 -18.59
CA LEU A 102 -4.04 3.56 -18.24
C LEU A 102 -4.61 2.25 -18.77
N LYS A 103 -5.93 2.01 -18.65
CA LYS A 103 -6.61 0.84 -19.20
C LYS A 103 -6.47 0.72 -20.71
N SER A 104 -6.59 1.84 -21.43
CA SER A 104 -6.47 1.86 -22.89
C SER A 104 -5.06 1.49 -23.36
N ILE A 105 -4.03 1.91 -22.64
CA ILE A 105 -2.63 1.71 -23.04
C ILE A 105 -2.04 0.41 -22.46
N TYR A 106 -2.43 0.06 -21.23
CA TYR A 106 -1.88 -1.04 -20.44
C TYR A 106 -2.97 -1.87 -19.73
N PRO A 107 -3.84 -2.57 -20.47
CA PRO A 107 -4.99 -3.28 -19.91
C PRO A 107 -4.61 -4.30 -18.82
N LYS A 108 -3.50 -5.04 -19.01
CA LYS A 108 -3.03 -6.00 -17.99
C LYS A 108 -2.61 -5.33 -16.68
N VAL A 109 -1.97 -4.17 -16.77
CA VAL A 109 -1.56 -3.40 -15.59
C VAL A 109 -2.77 -2.83 -14.89
N TYR A 110 -3.77 -2.37 -15.65
CA TYR A 110 -5.04 -1.95 -15.09
C TYR A 110 -5.71 -3.09 -14.31
N ASP A 111 -5.76 -4.30 -14.88
CA ASP A 111 -6.35 -5.45 -14.19
C ASP A 111 -5.60 -5.78 -12.87
N GLU A 112 -4.26 -5.74 -12.89
CA GLU A 112 -3.44 -5.90 -11.67
C GLU A 112 -3.73 -4.80 -10.63
N LEU A 113 -3.89 -3.55 -11.06
CA LEU A 113 -4.22 -2.43 -10.18
C LEU A 113 -5.59 -2.60 -9.52
N VAL A 114 -6.60 -2.99 -10.30
CA VAL A 114 -7.94 -3.26 -9.79
C VAL A 114 -7.95 -4.44 -8.82
N GLU A 115 -7.17 -5.50 -9.11
CA GLU A 115 -7.04 -6.65 -8.20
C GLU A 115 -6.41 -6.27 -6.84
N VAL A 116 -5.51 -5.28 -6.83
CA VAL A 116 -4.93 -4.76 -5.57
C VAL A 116 -5.79 -3.71 -4.88
N GLY A 117 -6.97 -3.38 -5.43
CA GLY A 117 -7.93 -2.45 -4.85
C GLY A 117 -7.68 -0.99 -5.19
N ILE A 118 -7.04 -0.70 -6.33
CA ILE A 118 -6.85 0.65 -6.89
C ILE A 118 -7.79 0.87 -8.06
#